data_AF-A0AAN8TH62-F1
#
_entry.id   AF-A0AAN8TH62-F1
#
_cell.length_a   1.000
_cell.length_b   1.000
_cell.length_c   1.000
_cell.angle_alpha   90.00
_cell.angle_beta   90.00
_cell.angle_gamma   90.00
#
_symmetry.space_group_name_H-M   'P 1'
#
loop_
_entity.id
_entity.type
_entity.pdbx_description
1 polymer ?
#
loop_
_entity_poly.entity_id
_entity_poly.type
_entity_poly.pdbx_seq_one_letter_code
_entity_poly.pdbx_strand_id
1 'polypeptide(L)'
;MATSSLSLIFLLSSLLLIPLLLASSPLRNHQYVVDQVHRSINVSRRNLGYLSCGTGNPIDDCWRCDPNWEKNRQRLANCAIGFGKNAVGGRDGKIYVVTNSGNDDPVNPKPGTLRYGVIQDEPLWIIFARDMVIQLKEELIMNSLKTIDGRGANVHIAGGPCITIQYVTNVIIHGIHIHDCKQGGNAMVRSTPHHYGWRTISDGDGVSIFGGSHIWIDHCSLSNCVDGLIDAIMGSTAITISNNYMTKHDKVMLLGHSDSHVQDKNMQVTIAFNHFGEGLVQRIPRCRHGYFHVVNNDYTHWEMYAIGGSANPTINSQGNRFLASDFRFSKEVTKHEIAPESEWKNWNWRSDGDLMLNGAFFVKSGAGASSNYAKASSLSAKSSSLISSLVSGAGALSCREGSRC
;
A
#
# COMPACT_ATOMS: atom_id res chain seq x y z
N MET A 1 -17.86 67.92 -61.95
CA MET A 1 -18.92 67.14 -62.61
C MET A 1 -18.55 65.68 -62.54
N ALA A 2 -19.49 64.85 -62.06
CA ALA A 2 -19.63 63.40 -62.26
C ALA A 2 -18.50 62.41 -61.87
N THR A 3 -18.86 61.57 -60.89
CA THR A 3 -18.77 60.07 -60.87
C THR A 3 -17.38 59.43 -60.72
N SER A 4 -17.13 58.35 -59.98
CA SER A 4 -17.96 57.30 -59.38
C SER A 4 -17.09 56.41 -58.45
N SER A 5 -17.69 55.92 -57.37
CA SER A 5 -17.51 54.60 -56.69
C SER A 5 -16.15 53.90 -56.68
N LEU A 6 -15.68 53.48 -55.49
CA LEU A 6 -15.48 52.06 -55.17
C LEU A 6 -15.38 51.85 -53.65
N SER A 7 -16.14 50.88 -53.17
CA SER A 7 -16.25 50.44 -51.77
C SER A 7 -15.02 49.66 -51.31
N LEU A 8 -14.55 49.89 -50.09
CA LEU A 8 -13.70 48.93 -49.38
C LEU A 8 -14.09 48.87 -47.90
N ILE A 9 -14.65 47.74 -47.51
CA ILE A 9 -15.01 47.38 -46.13
C ILE A 9 -13.71 47.01 -45.41
N PHE A 10 -13.29 47.81 -44.44
CA PHE A 10 -12.24 47.44 -43.48
C PHE A 10 -12.90 46.94 -42.19
N LEU A 11 -12.80 45.63 -41.95
CA LEU A 11 -13.09 45.01 -40.66
C LEU A 11 -11.94 45.32 -39.69
N LEU A 12 -12.19 46.13 -38.67
CA LEU A 12 -11.29 46.26 -37.52
C LEU A 12 -11.29 44.96 -36.71
N SER A 13 -10.15 44.28 -36.64
CA SER A 13 -9.87 43.29 -35.61
C SER A 13 -8.90 43.93 -34.60
N SER A 14 -9.40 44.19 -33.39
CA SER A 14 -8.61 44.69 -32.26
C SER A 14 -7.84 43.54 -31.63
N LEU A 15 -6.52 43.51 -31.83
CA LEU A 15 -5.57 42.68 -31.10
C LEU A 15 -5.39 43.24 -29.67
N LEU A 16 -6.02 42.61 -28.69
CA LEU A 16 -5.68 42.74 -27.28
C LEU A 16 -4.75 41.58 -26.90
N LEU A 17 -3.49 41.88 -26.58
CA LEU A 17 -2.58 40.96 -25.90
C LEU A 17 -3.16 40.63 -24.52
N ILE A 18 -3.41 39.33 -24.26
CA ILE A 18 -3.71 38.80 -22.94
C ILE A 18 -2.46 38.05 -22.44
N PRO A 19 -1.98 38.28 -21.21
CA PRO A 19 -0.86 37.52 -20.65
C PRO A 19 -1.31 36.08 -20.37
N LEU A 20 -0.53 35.09 -20.81
CA LEU A 20 -0.71 33.69 -20.38
C LEU A 20 -0.40 33.58 -18.87
N LEU A 21 -1.45 33.69 -18.06
CA LEU A 21 -1.46 33.15 -16.71
C LEU A 21 -1.56 31.62 -16.83
N LEU A 22 -0.44 30.93 -16.57
CA LEU A 22 -0.46 29.50 -16.25
C LEU A 22 -1.17 29.34 -14.91
N ALA A 23 -2.50 29.23 -14.95
CA ALA A 23 -3.29 28.81 -13.81
C ALA A 23 -2.94 27.36 -13.48
N SER A 24 -2.27 27.17 -12.34
CA SER A 24 -2.21 25.88 -11.66
C SER A 24 -3.63 25.32 -11.55
N SER A 25 -3.84 24.11 -12.08
CA SER A 25 -5.14 23.46 -12.03
C SER A 25 -5.64 23.34 -10.58
N PRO A 26 -6.92 23.64 -10.32
CA PRO A 26 -7.46 23.54 -8.97
C PRO A 26 -7.54 22.07 -8.55
N LEU A 27 -7.22 21.83 -7.28
CA LEU A 27 -7.42 20.60 -6.51
C LEU A 27 -8.58 19.76 -7.09
N ARG A 28 -8.27 18.52 -7.49
CA ARG A 28 -9.29 17.54 -7.92
C ARG A 28 -10.37 17.44 -6.85
N ASN A 29 -11.58 17.85 -7.22
CA ASN A 29 -12.75 17.89 -6.35
C ASN A 29 -13.00 16.50 -5.74
N HIS A 30 -12.86 16.39 -4.41
CA HIS A 30 -13.06 15.17 -3.63
C HIS A 30 -14.42 14.48 -3.92
N GLN A 31 -15.42 15.22 -4.37
CA GLN A 31 -16.72 14.70 -4.80
C GLN A 31 -16.62 13.70 -5.96
N TYR A 32 -15.68 13.90 -6.89
CA TYR A 32 -15.49 12.99 -8.03
C TYR A 32 -14.96 11.62 -7.60
N VAL A 33 -14.08 11.59 -6.58
CA VAL A 33 -13.56 10.35 -5.99
C VAL A 33 -14.67 9.58 -5.28
N VAL A 34 -15.53 10.30 -4.55
CA VAL A 34 -16.73 9.74 -3.89
C VAL A 34 -17.68 9.11 -4.90
N ASP A 35 -17.93 9.76 -6.04
CA ASP A 35 -18.82 9.25 -7.08
C ASP A 35 -18.27 7.99 -7.75
N GLN A 36 -16.95 7.89 -7.94
CA GLN A 36 -16.29 6.68 -8.44
C GLN A 36 -16.35 5.52 -7.43
N VAL A 37 -16.20 5.79 -6.12
CA VAL A 37 -16.33 4.78 -5.06
C VAL A 37 -17.76 4.22 -5.01
N HIS A 38 -18.79 5.07 -5.06
CA HIS A 38 -20.18 4.64 -5.08
C HIS A 38 -20.54 3.76 -6.28
N ARG A 39 -20.01 4.08 -7.47
CA ARG A 39 -20.18 3.23 -8.65
C ARG A 39 -19.54 1.85 -8.46
N SER A 40 -18.34 1.79 -7.89
CA SER A 40 -17.66 0.50 -7.65
C SER A 40 -18.38 -0.39 -6.62
N ILE A 41 -18.90 0.18 -5.53
CA ILE A 41 -19.61 -0.57 -4.47
C ILE A 41 -20.92 -1.18 -4.99
N ASN A 42 -21.67 -0.45 -5.82
CA ASN A 42 -22.93 -0.93 -6.38
C ASN A 42 -22.74 -2.09 -7.38
N VAL A 43 -21.59 -2.15 -8.05
CA VAL A 43 -21.23 -3.26 -8.93
C VAL A 43 -20.82 -4.49 -8.10
N SER A 44 -20.02 -4.31 -7.04
CA SER A 44 -19.58 -5.42 -6.17
C SER A 44 -20.74 -6.14 -5.47
N ARG A 45 -21.81 -5.42 -5.07
CA ARG A 45 -22.97 -6.04 -4.41
C ARG A 45 -23.77 -7.01 -5.29
N ARG A 46 -23.71 -6.88 -6.63
CA ARG A 46 -24.51 -7.73 -7.54
C ARG A 46 -23.87 -9.08 -7.86
N ASN A 47 -22.58 -9.29 -7.55
CA ASN A 47 -21.84 -10.51 -7.93
C ASN A 47 -21.33 -11.39 -6.77
N LEU A 48 -21.58 -11.03 -5.50
CA LEU A 48 -20.98 -11.71 -4.33
C LEU A 48 -21.76 -12.93 -3.79
N GLY A 49 -22.94 -13.23 -4.32
CA GLY A 49 -23.81 -14.28 -3.77
C GLY A 49 -23.36 -15.74 -4.00
N TYR A 50 -22.34 -15.98 -4.83
CA TYR A 50 -22.01 -17.33 -5.31
C TYR A 50 -20.57 -17.81 -5.02
N LEU A 51 -19.73 -16.99 -4.35
CA LEU A 51 -18.27 -17.23 -4.26
C LEU A 51 -17.64 -16.99 -2.87
N SER A 52 -18.39 -16.63 -1.82
CA SER A 52 -17.79 -16.33 -0.51
C SER A 52 -17.17 -17.57 0.15
N CYS A 53 -15.95 -17.42 0.66
CA CYS A 53 -15.25 -18.44 1.44
C CYS A 53 -15.73 -18.55 2.87
N GLY A 54 -16.74 -17.77 3.24
CA GLY A 54 -17.30 -17.76 4.58
C GLY A 54 -16.32 -17.24 5.63
N THR A 55 -15.14 -16.73 5.24
CA THR A 55 -14.18 -16.12 6.18
C THR A 55 -14.70 -14.79 6.69
N GLY A 56 -15.55 -14.14 5.89
CA GLY A 56 -16.02 -12.79 6.10
C GLY A 56 -15.03 -11.72 5.66
N ASN A 57 -13.80 -12.09 5.27
CA ASN A 57 -12.81 -11.19 4.71
C ASN A 57 -13.09 -11.01 3.21
N PRO A 58 -13.49 -9.79 2.75
CA PRO A 58 -13.93 -9.58 1.37
C PRO A 58 -12.80 -9.72 0.33
N ILE A 59 -11.54 -9.58 0.74
CA ILE A 59 -10.39 -9.78 -0.16
C ILE A 59 -10.25 -11.28 -0.42
N ASP A 60 -10.12 -12.07 0.63
CA ASP A 60 -9.96 -13.53 0.56
C ASP A 60 -11.17 -14.19 -0.10
N ASP A 61 -12.38 -13.82 0.35
CA ASP A 61 -13.65 -14.35 -0.17
C ASP A 61 -13.82 -14.09 -1.68
N CYS A 62 -13.09 -13.13 -2.27
CA CYS A 62 -13.14 -12.84 -3.70
C CYS A 62 -12.36 -13.84 -4.56
N TRP A 63 -11.32 -14.50 -4.03
CA TRP A 63 -10.44 -15.38 -4.83
C TRP A 63 -10.09 -16.74 -4.20
N ARG A 64 -9.93 -16.87 -2.88
CA ARG A 64 -9.45 -18.11 -2.22
C ARG A 64 -10.30 -19.34 -2.53
N CYS A 65 -11.59 -19.10 -2.74
CA CYS A 65 -12.56 -20.15 -2.99
C CYS A 65 -12.47 -20.80 -4.36
N ASP A 66 -11.74 -20.18 -5.28
CA ASP A 66 -11.49 -20.77 -6.58
C ASP A 66 -10.57 -21.99 -6.41
N PRO A 67 -11.08 -23.23 -6.59
CA PRO A 67 -10.23 -24.41 -6.49
C PRO A 67 -9.23 -24.49 -7.65
N ASN A 68 -9.37 -23.64 -8.68
CA ASN A 68 -8.47 -23.50 -9.82
C ASN A 68 -7.73 -22.15 -9.79
N TRP A 69 -7.48 -21.58 -8.61
CA TRP A 69 -6.76 -20.31 -8.45
C TRP A 69 -5.41 -20.33 -9.19
N GLU A 70 -4.77 -21.49 -9.34
CA GLU A 70 -3.50 -21.66 -10.05
C GLU A 70 -3.61 -21.40 -11.56
N LYS A 71 -4.76 -21.74 -12.16
CA LYS A 71 -5.07 -21.42 -13.56
C LYS A 71 -5.61 -19.99 -13.71
N ASN A 72 -6.22 -19.47 -12.65
CA ASN A 72 -6.86 -18.16 -12.61
C ASN A 72 -6.05 -17.14 -11.77
N ARG A 73 -4.72 -17.27 -11.67
CA ARG A 73 -3.89 -16.49 -10.73
C ARG A 73 -4.17 -15.00 -10.78
N GLN A 74 -4.30 -14.46 -11.99
CA GLN A 74 -4.47 -13.04 -12.24
C GLN A 74 -5.83 -12.49 -11.77
N ARG A 75 -6.82 -13.36 -11.48
CA ARG A 75 -8.11 -12.97 -10.89
C ARG A 75 -7.93 -12.26 -9.55
N LEU A 76 -6.87 -12.56 -8.80
CA LEU A 76 -6.50 -11.90 -7.55
C LEU A 76 -6.50 -10.37 -7.70
N ALA A 77 -6.00 -9.83 -8.82
CA ALA A 77 -5.92 -8.39 -9.05
C ALA A 77 -7.29 -7.67 -9.12
N ASN A 78 -8.40 -8.40 -9.14
CA ASN A 78 -9.75 -7.84 -9.06
C ASN A 78 -10.30 -7.78 -7.62
N CYS A 79 -9.54 -8.29 -6.64
CA CYS A 79 -9.98 -8.46 -5.26
C CYS A 79 -9.41 -7.41 -4.31
N ALA A 80 -8.51 -6.54 -4.79
CA ALA A 80 -8.02 -5.41 -4.03
C ALA A 80 -9.20 -4.50 -3.62
N ILE A 81 -9.15 -4.04 -2.39
CA ILE A 81 -10.09 -3.04 -1.86
C ILE A 81 -9.32 -1.80 -1.43
N GLY A 82 -10.02 -0.83 -0.84
CA GLY A 82 -9.36 0.31 -0.24
C GLY A 82 -8.89 1.33 -1.29
N PHE A 83 -7.91 2.15 -0.91
CA PHE A 83 -7.30 3.14 -1.82
C PHE A 83 -6.46 2.46 -2.91
N GLY A 84 -5.86 1.30 -2.64
CA GLY A 84 -5.13 0.48 -3.60
C GLY A 84 -6.00 -0.42 -4.48
N LYS A 85 -7.35 -0.29 -4.47
CA LYS A 85 -8.27 -1.17 -5.23
C LYS A 85 -8.01 -1.24 -6.74
N ASN A 86 -7.35 -0.22 -7.30
CA ASN A 86 -7.03 -0.13 -8.71
C ASN A 86 -5.60 -0.61 -9.03
N ALA A 87 -4.85 -1.15 -8.06
CA ALA A 87 -3.56 -1.78 -8.29
C ALA A 87 -3.78 -3.05 -9.12
N VAL A 88 -3.57 -2.97 -10.44
CA VAL A 88 -3.77 -4.12 -11.34
C VAL A 88 -2.55 -5.04 -11.42
N GLY A 89 -1.40 -4.59 -10.92
CA GLY A 89 -0.15 -5.35 -11.00
C GLY A 89 0.20 -5.72 -12.43
N GLY A 90 0.66 -6.95 -12.63
CA GLY A 90 0.93 -7.54 -13.95
C GLY A 90 -0.25 -8.28 -14.58
N ARG A 91 -1.49 -7.98 -14.17
CA ARG A 91 -2.70 -8.54 -14.81
C ARG A 91 -2.68 -8.25 -16.31
N ASP A 92 -3.23 -9.18 -17.10
CA ASP A 92 -3.28 -9.14 -18.56
C ASP A 92 -1.91 -9.33 -19.23
N GLY A 93 -0.84 -9.42 -18.42
CA GLY A 93 0.52 -9.76 -18.82
C GLY A 93 0.78 -11.27 -18.89
N LYS A 94 1.97 -11.62 -19.37
CA LYS A 94 2.43 -13.02 -19.38
C LYS A 94 2.80 -13.47 -17.97
N ILE A 95 2.64 -14.78 -17.73
CA ILE A 95 3.24 -15.41 -16.54
C ILE A 95 4.75 -15.52 -16.76
N TYR A 96 5.52 -14.99 -15.83
CA TYR A 96 6.97 -15.17 -15.75
C TYR A 96 7.30 -16.07 -14.58
N VAL A 97 8.07 -17.14 -14.83
CA VAL A 97 8.41 -18.12 -13.78
C VAL A 97 9.86 -17.90 -13.35
N VAL A 98 10.06 -17.53 -12.09
CA VAL A 98 11.38 -17.53 -11.45
C VAL A 98 11.79 -18.99 -11.23
N THR A 99 12.92 -19.37 -11.83
CA THR A 99 13.49 -20.73 -11.78
C THR A 99 14.84 -20.76 -11.07
N ASN A 100 15.46 -19.59 -10.86
CA ASN A 100 16.76 -19.45 -10.24
C ASN A 100 16.72 -18.38 -9.13
N SER A 101 16.97 -18.79 -7.89
CA SER A 101 17.08 -17.92 -6.72
C SER A 101 18.49 -17.41 -6.44
N GLY A 102 19.51 -17.97 -7.10
CA GLY A 102 20.91 -17.56 -6.98
C GLY A 102 21.38 -16.69 -8.15
N ASN A 103 22.65 -16.26 -8.08
CA ASN A 103 23.28 -15.43 -9.10
C ASN A 103 22.55 -14.10 -9.37
N ASP A 104 22.04 -13.45 -8.33
CA ASP A 104 21.55 -12.08 -8.47
C ASP A 104 22.68 -11.18 -9.00
N ASP A 105 22.42 -10.50 -10.10
CA ASP A 105 23.32 -9.54 -10.73
C ASP A 105 22.54 -8.22 -10.86
N PRO A 106 22.89 -7.20 -10.04
CA PRO A 106 22.20 -5.92 -10.02
C PRO A 106 22.17 -5.19 -11.37
N VAL A 107 23.15 -5.44 -12.26
CA VAL A 107 23.30 -4.73 -13.53
C VAL A 107 22.90 -5.61 -14.71
N ASN A 108 23.16 -6.91 -14.69
CA ASN A 108 22.92 -7.83 -15.81
C ASN A 108 22.12 -9.07 -15.35
N PRO A 109 20.89 -8.89 -14.85
CA PRO A 109 20.09 -10.01 -14.37
C PRO A 109 19.79 -10.97 -15.52
N LYS A 110 19.88 -12.28 -15.25
CA LYS A 110 19.64 -13.32 -16.26
C LYS A 110 18.15 -13.73 -16.28
N PRO A 111 17.59 -14.11 -17.44
CA PRO A 111 16.29 -14.77 -17.50
C PRO A 111 16.21 -15.95 -16.52
N GLY A 112 15.04 -16.13 -15.90
CA GLY A 112 14.81 -17.08 -14.79
C GLY A 112 15.05 -16.50 -13.39
N THR A 113 15.65 -15.31 -13.24
CA THR A 113 15.82 -14.64 -11.94
C THR A 113 14.68 -13.66 -11.64
N LEU A 114 14.40 -13.41 -10.35
CA LEU A 114 13.39 -12.44 -9.93
C LEU A 114 13.70 -11.03 -10.47
N ARG A 115 14.97 -10.58 -10.37
CA ARG A 115 15.38 -9.26 -10.85
C ARG A 115 15.11 -9.07 -12.34
N TYR A 116 15.37 -10.08 -13.17
CA TYR A 116 15.05 -9.98 -14.59
C TYR A 116 13.55 -9.77 -14.79
N GLY A 117 12.68 -10.51 -14.10
CA GLY A 117 11.23 -10.39 -14.23
C GLY A 117 10.70 -9.01 -13.83
N VAL A 118 11.12 -8.48 -12.68
CA VAL A 118 10.52 -7.23 -12.16
C VAL A 118 10.89 -5.97 -12.94
N ILE A 119 11.99 -5.99 -13.69
CA ILE A 119 12.44 -4.81 -14.44
C ILE A 119 11.82 -4.71 -15.84
N GLN A 120 11.20 -5.77 -16.38
CA GLN A 120 10.71 -5.75 -17.77
C GLN A 120 9.70 -4.63 -18.01
N ASP A 121 9.60 -4.15 -19.25
CA ASP A 121 8.67 -3.06 -19.59
C ASP A 121 7.23 -3.56 -19.75
N GLU A 122 7.04 -4.79 -20.25
CA GLU A 122 5.70 -5.37 -20.32
C GLU A 122 5.11 -5.73 -18.94
N PRO A 123 3.77 -5.77 -18.81
CA PRO A 123 3.13 -6.32 -17.63
C PRO A 123 3.54 -7.78 -17.41
N LEU A 124 3.93 -8.13 -16.18
CA LEU A 124 4.31 -9.51 -15.83
C LEU A 124 3.69 -9.96 -14.51
N TRP A 125 3.07 -11.14 -14.56
CA TRP A 125 2.65 -11.89 -13.38
C TRP A 125 3.74 -12.90 -13.00
N ILE A 126 4.54 -12.55 -12.00
CA ILE A 126 5.75 -13.28 -11.61
C ILE A 126 5.41 -14.33 -10.56
N ILE A 127 5.67 -15.60 -10.88
CA ILE A 127 5.49 -16.75 -9.98
C ILE A 127 6.81 -17.49 -9.78
N PHE A 128 6.81 -18.48 -8.90
CA PHE A 128 8.01 -19.23 -8.53
C PHE A 128 7.84 -20.71 -8.82
N ALA A 129 8.86 -21.33 -9.42
CA ALA A 129 8.81 -22.74 -9.83
C ALA A 129 8.85 -23.73 -8.64
N ARG A 130 9.32 -23.27 -7.48
CA ARG A 130 9.53 -24.07 -6.26
C ARG A 130 9.78 -23.11 -5.09
N ASP A 131 9.88 -23.67 -3.89
CA ASP A 131 10.34 -22.96 -2.71
C ASP A 131 11.72 -22.34 -2.94
N MET A 132 11.90 -21.10 -2.52
CA MET A 132 13.12 -20.33 -2.77
C MET A 132 13.43 -19.39 -1.61
N VAL A 133 14.71 -19.32 -1.26
CA VAL A 133 15.28 -18.21 -0.50
C VAL A 133 16.12 -17.38 -1.48
N ILE A 134 15.72 -16.13 -1.67
CA ILE A 134 16.35 -15.19 -2.60
C ILE A 134 17.07 -14.14 -1.76
N GLN A 135 18.39 -14.23 -1.76
CA GLN A 135 19.26 -13.20 -1.21
C GLN A 135 19.69 -12.27 -2.33
N LEU A 136 19.15 -11.05 -2.34
CA LEU A 136 19.52 -10.03 -3.30
C LEU A 136 20.88 -9.43 -2.92
N LYS A 137 21.64 -9.00 -3.92
CA LYS A 137 22.90 -8.28 -3.69
C LYS A 137 22.68 -6.78 -3.50
N GLU A 138 21.66 -6.24 -4.15
CA GLU A 138 21.27 -4.83 -4.14
C GLU A 138 19.75 -4.70 -4.10
N GLU A 139 19.22 -3.51 -3.81
CA GLU A 139 17.76 -3.27 -3.82
C GLU A 139 17.11 -3.81 -5.10
N LEU A 140 15.97 -4.49 -4.95
CA LEU A 140 15.17 -4.96 -6.06
C LEU A 140 14.26 -3.83 -6.55
N ILE A 141 14.80 -2.99 -7.44
CA ILE A 141 14.05 -1.91 -8.08
C ILE A 141 13.02 -2.51 -9.03
N MET A 142 11.74 -2.23 -8.79
CA MET A 142 10.64 -2.72 -9.61
C MET A 142 10.24 -1.72 -10.70
N ASN A 143 9.86 -2.22 -11.87
CA ASN A 143 9.15 -1.44 -12.90
C ASN A 143 7.63 -1.48 -12.66
N SER A 144 6.87 -0.63 -13.36
CA SER A 144 5.40 -0.62 -13.29
C SER A 144 4.78 -1.93 -13.79
N LEU A 145 3.52 -2.17 -13.44
CA LEU A 145 2.71 -3.29 -13.95
C LEU A 145 3.31 -4.67 -13.62
N LYS A 146 3.68 -4.86 -12.36
CA LYS A 146 4.29 -6.11 -11.87
C LYS A 146 3.46 -6.70 -10.75
N THR A 147 3.28 -8.00 -10.79
CA THR A 147 2.82 -8.79 -9.64
C THR A 147 3.92 -9.76 -9.25
N ILE A 148 4.32 -9.77 -7.97
CA ILE A 148 5.03 -10.88 -7.37
C ILE A 148 3.99 -11.73 -6.63
N ASP A 149 3.82 -12.98 -7.06
CA ASP A 149 2.81 -13.91 -6.53
C ASP A 149 3.50 -15.19 -6.02
N GLY A 150 3.65 -15.29 -4.69
CA GLY A 150 4.27 -16.43 -4.02
C GLY A 150 3.37 -17.67 -3.93
N ARG A 151 2.08 -17.61 -4.28
CA ARG A 151 1.18 -18.75 -4.10
C ARG A 151 1.68 -19.99 -4.86
N GLY A 152 1.71 -21.13 -4.18
CA GLY A 152 2.20 -22.40 -4.71
C GLY A 152 3.68 -22.69 -4.39
N ALA A 153 4.38 -21.76 -3.75
CA ALA A 153 5.76 -21.93 -3.30
C ALA A 153 5.99 -21.19 -1.97
N ASN A 154 6.90 -21.68 -1.15
CA ASN A 154 7.39 -20.94 0.01
C ASN A 154 8.57 -20.05 -0.41
N VAL A 155 8.32 -18.76 -0.55
CA VAL A 155 9.28 -17.80 -1.12
C VAL A 155 9.70 -16.78 -0.07
N HIS A 156 11.01 -16.71 0.17
CA HIS A 156 11.64 -15.77 1.07
C HIS A 156 12.53 -14.80 0.29
N ILE A 157 12.37 -13.50 0.51
CA ILE A 157 13.36 -12.47 0.16
C ILE A 157 14.02 -12.06 1.47
N ALA A 158 15.28 -12.46 1.66
CA ALA A 158 15.93 -12.35 2.96
C ALA A 158 17.46 -12.31 2.94
N GLY A 159 18.04 -11.75 4.01
CA GLY A 159 19.48 -11.75 4.26
C GLY A 159 20.30 -10.78 3.41
N GLY A 160 19.64 -9.95 2.61
CA GLY A 160 20.24 -8.90 1.78
C GLY A 160 19.29 -7.71 1.66
N PRO A 161 19.54 -6.76 0.75
CA PRO A 161 18.57 -5.71 0.43
C PRO A 161 17.26 -6.29 -0.08
N CYS A 162 16.17 -5.54 0.05
CA CYS A 162 14.83 -6.01 -0.29
C CYS A 162 14.19 -5.15 -1.38
N ILE A 163 12.89 -4.88 -1.30
CA ILE A 163 12.09 -4.41 -2.44
C ILE A 163 11.97 -2.89 -2.45
N THR A 164 12.19 -2.27 -3.61
CA THR A 164 12.04 -0.82 -3.79
C THR A 164 11.13 -0.51 -4.98
N ILE A 165 10.00 0.12 -4.70
CA ILE A 165 8.99 0.58 -5.67
C ILE A 165 9.16 2.11 -5.80
N GLN A 166 9.94 2.54 -6.79
CA GLN A 166 10.31 3.95 -6.94
C GLN A 166 9.75 4.55 -8.23
N TYR A 167 8.90 5.58 -8.08
CA TYR A 167 8.28 6.36 -9.17
C TYR A 167 7.54 5.51 -10.22
N VAL A 168 6.95 4.40 -9.78
CA VAL A 168 6.21 3.46 -10.63
C VAL A 168 4.78 3.27 -10.11
N THR A 169 3.93 2.65 -10.93
CA THR A 169 2.53 2.44 -10.61
C THR A 169 2.08 1.01 -10.91
N ASN A 170 0.97 0.59 -10.30
CA ASN A 170 0.36 -0.72 -10.50
C ASN A 170 1.30 -1.87 -10.14
N VAL A 171 1.61 -1.99 -8.85
CA VAL A 171 2.44 -3.08 -8.31
C VAL A 171 1.63 -3.87 -7.28
N ILE A 172 1.69 -5.20 -7.38
CA ILE A 172 1.15 -6.12 -6.38
C ILE A 172 2.31 -6.96 -5.83
N ILE A 173 2.44 -7.03 -4.51
CA ILE A 173 3.32 -7.98 -3.82
C ILE A 173 2.43 -8.86 -2.97
N HIS A 174 2.39 -10.16 -3.30
CA HIS A 174 1.45 -11.09 -2.70
C HIS A 174 2.09 -12.42 -2.31
N GLY A 175 1.82 -12.87 -1.08
CA GLY A 175 2.06 -14.27 -0.69
C GLY A 175 3.52 -14.63 -0.44
N ILE A 176 4.38 -13.68 -0.05
CA ILE A 176 5.82 -13.92 0.16
C ILE A 176 6.29 -13.56 1.58
N HIS A 177 7.40 -14.15 1.99
CA HIS A 177 8.11 -13.81 3.22
C HIS A 177 9.19 -12.77 2.92
N ILE A 178 9.24 -11.68 3.70
CA ILE A 178 10.23 -10.59 3.57
C ILE A 178 10.84 -10.35 4.94
N HIS A 179 12.10 -10.72 5.14
CA HIS A 179 12.70 -10.61 6.47
C HIS A 179 14.22 -10.54 6.45
N ASP A 180 14.82 -10.15 7.57
CA ASP A 180 16.28 -10.02 7.69
C ASP A 180 16.87 -9.08 6.62
N CYS A 181 16.09 -8.10 6.15
CA CYS A 181 16.52 -7.16 5.12
C CYS A 181 17.69 -6.33 5.63
N LYS A 182 18.70 -6.15 4.78
CA LYS A 182 19.96 -5.45 5.06
C LYS A 182 20.11 -4.24 4.15
N GLN A 183 20.98 -3.32 4.54
CA GLN A 183 21.37 -2.23 3.67
C GLN A 183 22.15 -2.78 2.46
N GLY A 184 21.91 -2.21 1.29
CA GLY A 184 22.71 -2.38 0.08
C GLY A 184 23.08 -1.03 -0.48
N GLY A 185 23.90 -0.98 -1.52
CA GLY A 185 24.16 0.24 -2.28
C GLY A 185 25.64 0.50 -2.50
N ASN A 186 25.94 1.72 -2.91
CA ASN A 186 27.22 2.08 -3.53
C ASN A 186 27.53 1.18 -4.74
N ALA A 187 26.49 0.95 -5.55
CA ALA A 187 26.52 0.05 -6.68
C ALA A 187 25.65 0.58 -7.82
N MET A 188 25.92 0.10 -9.04
CA MET A 188 25.02 0.27 -10.17
C MET A 188 23.88 -0.73 -10.07
N VAL A 189 22.64 -0.27 -10.20
CA VAL A 189 21.44 -1.13 -10.12
C VAL A 189 20.52 -0.84 -11.29
N ARG A 190 20.07 -1.90 -11.96
CA ARG A 190 19.14 -1.85 -13.09
C ARG A 190 17.70 -1.68 -12.61
N SER A 191 16.98 -0.75 -13.24
CA SER A 191 15.58 -0.44 -12.96
C SER A 191 14.64 -0.79 -14.13
N THR A 192 15.17 -0.80 -15.37
CA THR A 192 14.44 -1.21 -16.59
C THR A 192 15.38 -1.97 -17.53
N PRO A 193 14.91 -2.59 -18.63
CA PRO A 193 15.78 -3.27 -19.58
C PRO A 193 16.82 -2.33 -20.20
N HIS A 194 16.53 -1.03 -20.23
CA HIS A 194 17.34 -0.01 -20.89
C HIS A 194 18.05 0.94 -19.92
N HIS A 195 17.77 0.87 -18.62
CA HIS A 195 18.33 1.80 -17.64
C HIS A 195 18.86 1.11 -16.38
N TYR A 196 20.09 1.48 -16.00
CA TYR A 196 20.67 1.23 -14.69
C TYR A 196 21.37 2.50 -14.20
N GLY A 197 21.37 2.74 -12.89
CA GLY A 197 21.90 3.95 -12.28
C GLY A 197 22.63 3.68 -10.98
N TRP A 198 23.43 4.64 -10.53
CA TRP A 198 24.11 4.55 -9.24
C TRP A 198 23.11 4.66 -8.08
N ARG A 199 23.18 3.73 -7.13
CA ARG A 199 22.40 3.73 -5.89
C ARG A 199 23.32 3.97 -4.71
N THR A 200 22.94 4.91 -3.85
CA THR A 200 23.57 5.08 -2.54
C THR A 200 23.08 4.00 -1.58
N ILE A 201 23.60 4.02 -0.36
CA ILE A 201 23.20 3.10 0.70
C ILE A 201 21.68 3.20 0.93
N SER A 202 20.99 2.07 0.89
CA SER A 202 19.59 1.93 1.26
C SER A 202 19.42 1.74 2.77
N ASP A 203 18.25 2.08 3.29
CA ASP A 203 17.98 2.01 4.74
C ASP A 203 17.85 0.55 5.23
N GLY A 204 17.56 -0.39 4.33
CA GLY A 204 17.36 -1.80 4.66
C GLY A 204 15.92 -2.13 5.05
N ASP A 205 14.96 -1.42 4.46
CA ASP A 205 13.53 -1.70 4.60
C ASP A 205 13.12 -3.01 3.92
N GLY A 206 12.02 -3.60 4.38
CA GLY A 206 11.38 -4.73 3.69
C GLY A 206 10.80 -4.34 2.33
N VAL A 207 9.89 -3.36 2.33
CA VAL A 207 9.30 -2.77 1.12
C VAL A 207 9.35 -1.25 1.23
N SER A 208 10.14 -0.61 0.37
CA SER A 208 10.23 0.85 0.27
C SER A 208 9.43 1.36 -0.93
N ILE A 209 8.49 2.27 -0.71
CA ILE A 209 7.64 2.89 -1.72
C ILE A 209 7.97 4.39 -1.79
N PHE A 210 8.51 4.81 -2.92
CA PHE A 210 8.98 6.17 -3.13
C PHE A 210 8.26 6.80 -4.32
N GLY A 211 7.36 7.74 -4.08
CA GLY A 211 6.55 8.37 -5.12
C GLY A 211 5.73 7.39 -5.98
N GLY A 212 5.37 6.23 -5.41
CA GLY A 212 4.62 5.19 -6.10
C GLY A 212 3.11 5.36 -5.99
N SER A 213 2.34 4.78 -6.92
CA SER A 213 0.88 4.79 -6.82
C SER A 213 0.22 3.49 -7.26
N HIS A 214 -1.01 3.23 -6.78
CA HIS A 214 -1.74 2.00 -7.10
C HIS A 214 -0.94 0.75 -6.71
N ILE A 215 -0.67 0.63 -5.41
CA ILE A 215 0.17 -0.44 -4.85
C ILE A 215 -0.65 -1.28 -3.89
N TRP A 216 -0.46 -2.59 -3.95
CA TRP A 216 -1.11 -3.53 -3.05
C TRP A 216 -0.09 -4.52 -2.47
N ILE A 217 0.09 -4.47 -1.15
CA ILE A 217 0.92 -5.41 -0.39
C ILE A 217 -0.02 -6.31 0.39
N ASP A 218 -0.11 -7.57 -0.01
CA ASP A 218 -1.14 -8.50 0.44
C ASP A 218 -0.56 -9.84 0.88
N HIS A 219 -1.06 -10.44 1.95
CA HIS A 219 -0.61 -11.78 2.38
C HIS A 219 0.92 -11.93 2.44
N CYS A 220 1.63 -10.90 2.88
CA CYS A 220 3.07 -11.00 3.11
C CYS A 220 3.35 -11.24 4.59
N SER A 221 4.40 -12.01 4.87
CA SER A 221 4.93 -12.21 6.22
C SER A 221 6.22 -11.40 6.38
N LEU A 222 6.20 -10.36 7.23
CA LEU A 222 7.32 -9.41 7.35
C LEU A 222 7.90 -9.38 8.77
N SER A 223 9.24 -9.37 8.89
CA SER A 223 9.92 -9.28 10.20
C SER A 223 11.39 -8.89 10.11
N ASN A 224 11.97 -8.42 11.22
CA ASN A 224 13.42 -8.31 11.45
C ASN A 224 14.22 -7.60 10.34
N CYS A 225 13.72 -6.51 9.77
CA CYS A 225 14.47 -5.69 8.80
C CYS A 225 15.41 -4.72 9.54
N VAL A 226 16.35 -4.07 8.83
CA VAL A 226 17.28 -3.13 9.47
C VAL A 226 16.59 -1.82 9.88
N ASP A 227 15.70 -1.26 9.04
CA ASP A 227 14.94 -0.06 9.39
C ASP A 227 13.42 -0.29 9.42
N GLY A 228 12.69 -0.07 8.33
CA GLY A 228 11.24 -0.27 8.22
C GLY A 228 10.82 -1.66 7.74
N LEU A 229 9.58 -2.13 8.04
CA LEU A 229 9.00 -3.25 7.28
C LEU A 229 8.36 -2.74 5.98
N ILE A 230 7.52 -1.70 6.07
CA ILE A 230 6.89 -1.07 4.92
C ILE A 230 6.92 0.45 5.06
N ASP A 231 7.65 1.11 4.17
CA ASP A 231 7.76 2.57 4.16
C ASP A 231 7.16 3.13 2.87
N ALA A 232 6.33 4.19 2.99
CA ALA A 232 5.74 4.88 1.86
C ALA A 232 5.89 6.38 2.01
N ILE A 233 6.61 7.01 1.08
CA ILE A 233 7.05 8.41 1.21
C ILE A 233 6.98 9.14 -0.13
N MET A 234 7.24 10.45 -0.12
CA MET A 234 7.50 11.25 -1.32
C MET A 234 6.32 11.31 -2.29
N GLY A 235 5.12 11.58 -1.76
CA GLY A 235 3.89 11.70 -2.52
C GLY A 235 3.26 10.37 -2.93
N SER A 236 3.71 9.25 -2.35
CA SER A 236 3.11 7.95 -2.59
C SER A 236 1.63 7.93 -2.18
N THR A 237 0.77 7.28 -2.96
CA THR A 237 -0.68 7.29 -2.71
C THR A 237 -1.41 6.12 -3.38
N ALA A 238 -2.71 5.96 -3.13
CA ALA A 238 -3.50 4.83 -3.64
C ALA A 238 -2.89 3.48 -3.25
N ILE A 239 -2.67 3.27 -1.95
CA ILE A 239 -2.02 2.09 -1.40
C ILE A 239 -3.02 1.29 -0.55
N THR A 240 -2.98 -0.04 -0.67
CA THR A 240 -3.62 -0.96 0.28
C THR A 240 -2.57 -1.92 0.84
N ILE A 241 -2.53 -2.06 2.16
CA ILE A 241 -1.70 -3.00 2.90
C ILE A 241 -2.64 -3.93 3.64
N SER A 242 -2.78 -5.17 3.17
CA SER A 242 -3.80 -6.08 3.69
C SER A 242 -3.35 -7.51 3.95
N ASN A 243 -4.04 -8.20 4.86
CA ASN A 243 -3.81 -9.61 5.14
C ASN A 243 -2.35 -9.96 5.48
N ASN A 244 -1.52 -9.01 5.91
CA ASN A 244 -0.13 -9.27 6.21
C ASN A 244 0.03 -9.74 7.66
N TYR A 245 1.06 -10.55 7.90
CA TYR A 245 1.49 -10.90 9.25
C TYR A 245 2.84 -10.24 9.54
N MET A 246 2.88 -9.39 10.55
CA MET A 246 4.09 -8.64 10.91
C MET A 246 4.50 -8.96 12.34
N THR A 247 5.78 -9.25 12.56
CA THR A 247 6.33 -9.63 13.87
C THR A 247 7.76 -9.14 14.05
N LYS A 248 8.25 -9.14 15.30
CA LYS A 248 9.68 -9.02 15.67
C LYS A 248 10.36 -7.85 14.97
N HIS A 249 9.89 -6.63 15.23
CA HIS A 249 10.38 -5.44 14.55
C HIS A 249 10.06 -4.15 15.32
N ASP A 250 11.01 -3.21 15.36
CA ASP A 250 10.82 -1.94 16.08
C ASP A 250 9.93 -0.97 15.28
N LYS A 251 10.43 -0.53 14.12
CA LYS A 251 9.80 0.51 13.28
C LYS A 251 8.97 -0.15 12.17
N VAL A 252 7.72 -0.47 12.43
CA VAL A 252 6.93 -1.34 11.53
C VAL A 252 6.59 -0.67 10.19
N MET A 253 5.93 0.49 10.21
CA MET A 253 5.39 1.11 9.01
C MET A 253 5.44 2.64 9.09
N LEU A 254 6.22 3.28 8.23
CA LEU A 254 6.30 4.73 8.11
C LEU A 254 5.57 5.25 6.87
N LEU A 255 4.54 6.06 7.07
CA LEU A 255 3.74 6.64 6.00
C LEU A 255 3.90 8.17 5.99
N GLY A 256 4.82 8.63 5.14
CA GLY A 256 5.32 10.00 5.07
C GLY A 256 6.57 10.19 5.94
N HIS A 257 7.66 10.71 5.37
CA HIS A 257 8.97 10.76 6.03
C HIS A 257 9.25 12.04 6.82
N SER A 258 8.69 13.17 6.41
CA SER A 258 9.05 14.50 6.92
C SER A 258 7.82 15.37 7.17
N ASP A 259 7.83 16.09 8.29
CA ASP A 259 6.79 17.05 8.67
C ASP A 259 6.73 18.24 7.71
N SER A 260 7.83 18.54 7.01
CA SER A 260 7.88 19.61 5.99
C SER A 260 7.51 19.17 4.58
N HIS A 261 7.36 17.86 4.33
CA HIS A 261 7.08 17.34 2.99
C HIS A 261 5.57 17.35 2.66
N VAL A 262 5.03 18.54 2.39
CA VAL A 262 3.59 18.77 2.22
C VAL A 262 2.94 18.05 1.03
N GLN A 263 3.72 17.49 0.10
CA GLN A 263 3.17 16.67 -0.99
C GLN A 263 2.48 15.40 -0.47
N ASP A 264 2.89 14.90 0.71
CA ASP A 264 2.27 13.74 1.36
C ASP A 264 0.83 14.00 1.83
N LYS A 265 0.31 15.24 1.76
CA LYS A 265 -1.13 15.53 2.00
C LYS A 265 -2.06 14.77 1.05
N ASN A 266 -1.56 14.39 -0.13
CA ASN A 266 -2.31 13.60 -1.11
C ASN A 266 -2.18 12.09 -0.88
N MET A 267 -1.39 11.65 0.11
CA MET A 267 -1.22 10.24 0.44
C MET A 267 -2.54 9.67 0.97
N GLN A 268 -2.94 8.53 0.41
CA GLN A 268 -4.11 7.78 0.83
C GLN A 268 -3.75 6.29 0.95
N VAL A 269 -3.85 5.75 2.17
CA VAL A 269 -3.48 4.37 2.48
C VAL A 269 -4.58 3.67 3.25
N THR A 270 -4.93 2.45 2.81
CA THR A 270 -5.81 1.54 3.56
C THR A 270 -4.97 0.45 4.19
N ILE A 271 -5.11 0.24 5.49
CA ILE A 271 -4.44 -0.80 6.27
C ILE A 271 -5.55 -1.70 6.82
N ALA A 272 -5.70 -2.90 6.25
CA ALA A 272 -6.86 -3.74 6.53
C ALA A 272 -6.53 -5.21 6.75
N PHE A 273 -7.17 -5.85 7.73
CA PHE A 273 -7.05 -7.30 7.95
C PHE A 273 -5.64 -7.82 8.24
N ASN A 274 -4.72 -6.94 8.65
CA ASN A 274 -3.38 -7.35 9.04
C ASN A 274 -3.40 -7.91 10.47
N HIS A 275 -2.51 -8.85 10.75
CA HIS A 275 -2.18 -9.29 12.10
C HIS A 275 -0.83 -8.70 12.50
N PHE A 276 -0.86 -7.79 13.47
CA PHE A 276 0.31 -7.22 14.13
C PHE A 276 0.65 -8.04 15.38
N GLY A 277 1.62 -8.94 15.19
CA GLY A 277 1.95 -10.03 16.11
C GLY A 277 3.01 -9.69 17.13
N GLU A 278 3.64 -10.73 17.69
CA GLU A 278 4.63 -10.63 18.77
C GLU A 278 5.86 -9.80 18.41
N GLY A 279 6.47 -9.17 19.42
CA GLY A 279 7.76 -8.48 19.29
C GLY A 279 7.74 -7.21 18.44
N LEU A 280 6.56 -6.62 18.21
CA LEU A 280 6.46 -5.29 17.59
C LEU A 280 6.57 -4.19 18.64
N VAL A 281 7.27 -3.10 18.32
CA VAL A 281 7.47 -1.99 19.26
C VAL A 281 6.55 -0.80 18.94
N GLN A 282 6.58 -0.30 17.70
CA GLN A 282 5.91 0.95 17.32
C GLN A 282 5.64 1.11 15.81
N ARG A 283 4.99 2.23 15.45
CA ARG A 283 4.71 2.65 14.07
C ARG A 283 3.80 1.69 13.30
N ILE A 284 2.64 1.40 13.85
CA ILE A 284 1.69 0.40 13.35
C ILE A 284 0.31 1.02 12.94
N PRO A 285 0.24 2.06 12.08
CA PRO A 285 1.32 2.78 11.39
C PRO A 285 1.82 4.02 12.15
N ARG A 286 2.91 4.65 11.67
CA ARG A 286 3.22 6.07 11.94
C ARG A 286 2.97 6.91 10.70
N CYS A 287 2.07 7.89 10.83
CA CYS A 287 1.51 8.64 9.71
C CYS A 287 1.88 10.13 9.71
N ARG A 288 1.97 10.74 8.52
CA ARG A 288 2.10 12.19 8.35
C ARG A 288 1.23 12.72 7.22
N HIS A 289 0.66 13.92 7.40
CA HIS A 289 -0.13 14.69 6.43
C HIS A 289 -1.41 14.05 5.86
N GLY A 290 -1.28 12.90 5.21
CA GLY A 290 -2.32 12.28 4.38
C GLY A 290 -3.50 11.68 5.14
N TYR A 291 -4.23 10.81 4.44
CA TYR A 291 -5.42 10.14 4.95
C TYR A 291 -5.20 8.63 5.08
N PHE A 292 -5.43 8.11 6.28
CA PHE A 292 -5.13 6.73 6.64
C PHE A 292 -6.38 6.04 7.18
N HIS A 293 -6.79 4.97 6.51
CA HIS A 293 -7.90 4.15 6.94
C HIS A 293 -7.38 2.84 7.53
N VAL A 294 -7.42 2.72 8.86
CA VAL A 294 -6.96 1.57 9.63
C VAL A 294 -8.19 0.77 10.05
N VAL A 295 -8.46 -0.35 9.37
CA VAL A 295 -9.75 -1.04 9.47
C VAL A 295 -9.62 -2.54 9.66
N ASN A 296 -10.29 -3.08 10.68
CA ASN A 296 -10.36 -4.52 10.95
C ASN A 296 -9.00 -5.25 11.02
N ASN A 297 -7.99 -4.64 11.64
CA ASN A 297 -6.71 -5.28 11.94
C ASN A 297 -6.72 -5.86 13.37
N ASP A 298 -5.88 -6.86 13.62
CA ASP A 298 -5.66 -7.43 14.95
C ASP A 298 -4.29 -7.00 15.50
N TYR A 299 -4.31 -6.28 16.62
CA TYR A 299 -3.13 -5.82 17.33
C TYR A 299 -2.98 -6.64 18.60
N THR A 300 -2.02 -7.55 18.59
CA THR A 300 -1.76 -8.46 19.72
C THR A 300 -0.51 -8.09 20.52
N HIS A 301 0.34 -7.22 19.96
CA HIS A 301 1.53 -6.72 20.63
C HIS A 301 1.91 -5.32 20.13
N TRP A 302 2.30 -4.46 21.06
CA TRP A 302 3.12 -3.28 20.85
C TRP A 302 3.79 -2.94 22.18
N GLU A 303 4.99 -2.36 22.14
CA GLU A 303 5.70 -1.97 23.36
C GLU A 303 5.53 -0.48 23.65
N MET A 304 5.64 0.38 22.63
CA MET A 304 5.58 1.84 22.83
C MET A 304 4.22 2.45 22.45
N TYR A 305 3.75 2.20 21.23
CA TYR A 305 2.41 2.60 20.76
C TYR A 305 2.05 1.79 19.52
N ALA A 306 0.76 1.67 19.21
CA ALA A 306 0.34 1.06 17.95
C ALA A 306 0.25 2.13 16.85
N ILE A 307 -0.65 3.10 16.97
CA ILE A 307 -0.95 4.08 15.92
C ILE A 307 -0.37 5.43 16.30
N GLY A 308 0.48 6.01 15.46
CA GLY A 308 1.12 7.30 15.74
C GLY A 308 1.16 8.23 14.53
N GLY A 309 1.64 9.45 14.76
CA GLY A 309 1.83 10.39 13.67
C GLY A 309 2.23 11.80 14.11
N SER A 310 2.71 12.57 13.14
CA SER A 310 3.09 13.98 13.27
C SER A 310 2.64 14.76 12.03
N ALA A 311 2.61 16.08 12.09
CA ALA A 311 2.18 16.94 10.98
C ALA A 311 0.74 16.67 10.47
N ASN A 312 -0.23 16.63 11.40
CA ASN A 312 -1.67 16.61 11.14
C ASN A 312 -2.17 15.53 10.13
N PRO A 313 -1.84 14.24 10.32
CA PRO A 313 -2.45 13.18 9.53
C PRO A 313 -3.92 13.02 9.93
N THR A 314 -4.76 12.61 8.98
CA THR A 314 -6.12 12.14 9.29
C THR A 314 -6.11 10.63 9.45
N ILE A 315 -6.44 10.16 10.65
CA ILE A 315 -6.45 8.73 10.98
C ILE A 315 -7.87 8.28 11.29
N ASN A 316 -8.34 7.32 10.51
CA ASN A 316 -9.60 6.64 10.73
C ASN A 316 -9.39 5.19 11.19
N SER A 317 -9.49 4.95 12.50
CA SER A 317 -9.49 3.61 13.09
C SER A 317 -10.92 3.07 13.19
N GLN A 318 -11.21 1.93 12.53
CA GLN A 318 -12.53 1.30 12.62
C GLN A 318 -12.49 -0.22 12.77
N GLY A 319 -13.25 -0.74 13.73
CA GLY A 319 -13.48 -2.18 13.90
C GLY A 319 -12.21 -3.01 14.14
N ASN A 320 -11.10 -2.40 14.55
CA ASN A 320 -9.86 -3.10 14.91
C ASN A 320 -9.99 -3.75 16.29
N ARG A 321 -9.08 -4.67 16.61
CA ARG A 321 -8.93 -5.22 17.96
C ARG A 321 -7.56 -4.84 18.50
N PHE A 322 -7.51 -4.27 19.70
CA PHE A 322 -6.30 -3.87 20.40
C PHE A 322 -6.19 -4.60 21.73
N LEU A 323 -5.27 -5.56 21.81
CA LEU A 323 -4.93 -6.26 23.05
C LEU A 323 -3.61 -5.69 23.59
N ALA A 324 -3.70 -4.77 24.56
CA ALA A 324 -2.53 -4.23 25.21
C ALA A 324 -1.81 -5.30 26.04
N SER A 325 -0.49 -5.18 26.18
CA SER A 325 0.29 -5.96 27.14
C SER A 325 -0.03 -5.56 28.57
N ASP A 326 0.40 -6.33 29.57
CA ASP A 326 0.22 -5.99 30.99
C ASP A 326 1.05 -4.79 31.45
N PHE A 327 1.98 -4.31 30.60
CA PHE A 327 2.81 -3.16 30.92
C PHE A 327 1.97 -1.87 30.94
N ARG A 328 1.99 -1.17 32.08
CA ARG A 328 1.17 0.04 32.32
C ARG A 328 1.39 1.17 31.32
N PHE A 329 2.56 1.23 30.67
CA PHE A 329 2.89 2.31 29.73
C PHE A 329 2.54 1.97 28.27
N SER A 330 2.09 0.75 27.98
CA SER A 330 1.65 0.31 26.64
C SER A 330 0.13 0.32 26.48
N LYS A 331 -0.61 0.99 27.36
CA LYS A 331 -2.08 1.01 27.34
C LYS A 331 -2.64 1.99 26.30
N GLU A 332 -1.96 3.09 26.07
CA GLU A 332 -2.37 4.03 25.03
C GLU A 332 -2.02 3.46 23.65
N VAL A 333 -3.03 3.29 22.80
CA VAL A 333 -2.89 2.87 21.40
C VAL A 333 -2.23 3.96 20.57
N THR A 334 -2.53 5.22 20.91
CA THR A 334 -2.17 6.42 20.14
C THR A 334 -0.86 7.06 20.57
N LYS A 335 -0.14 7.68 19.63
CA LYS A 335 0.99 8.57 19.92
C LYS A 335 1.05 9.76 18.98
N HIS A 336 0.72 10.95 19.51
CA HIS A 336 0.90 12.22 18.80
C HIS A 336 2.37 12.66 18.95
N GLU A 337 3.15 12.44 17.89
CA GLU A 337 4.59 12.70 17.87
C GLU A 337 4.88 14.18 17.61
N ILE A 338 5.83 14.74 18.36
CA ILE A 338 6.43 16.07 18.11
C ILE A 338 5.37 17.19 17.99
N ALA A 339 4.28 17.10 18.77
CA ALA A 339 3.26 18.14 18.84
C ALA A 339 2.73 18.29 20.27
N PRO A 340 2.56 19.51 20.79
CA PRO A 340 1.86 19.73 22.04
C PRO A 340 0.36 19.50 21.88
N GLU A 341 -0.34 19.21 22.98
CA GLU A 341 -1.80 19.00 22.99
C GLU A 341 -2.58 20.17 22.40
N SER A 342 -2.12 21.41 22.60
CA SER A 342 -2.73 22.59 21.98
C SER A 342 -2.82 22.52 20.46
N GLU A 343 -1.92 21.76 19.83
CA GLU A 343 -1.87 21.53 18.39
C GLU A 343 -2.61 20.25 17.99
N TRP A 344 -2.18 19.08 18.51
CA TRP A 344 -2.67 17.79 18.02
C TRP A 344 -4.14 17.54 18.34
N LYS A 345 -4.70 18.21 19.35
CA LYS A 345 -6.15 18.13 19.64
C LYS A 345 -7.03 18.54 18.45
N ASN A 346 -6.48 19.28 17.49
CA ASN A 346 -7.17 19.71 16.28
C ASN A 346 -6.99 18.71 15.10
N TRP A 347 -6.10 17.72 15.22
CA TRP A 347 -5.91 16.70 14.19
C TRP A 347 -7.08 15.73 14.20
N ASN A 348 -7.43 15.15 13.05
CA ASN A 348 -8.62 14.30 12.93
C ASN A 348 -8.29 12.83 13.17
N TRP A 349 -8.25 12.40 14.43
CA TRP A 349 -8.01 11.00 14.81
C TRP A 349 -9.27 10.41 15.43
N ARG A 350 -9.85 9.42 14.74
CA ARG A 350 -11.09 8.77 15.14
C ARG A 350 -10.90 7.28 15.41
N SER A 351 -11.69 6.80 16.36
CA SER A 351 -11.85 5.38 16.70
C SER A 351 -13.35 5.07 16.81
N ASP A 352 -13.80 4.08 16.04
CA ASP A 352 -15.20 3.69 15.88
C ASP A 352 -15.35 2.17 15.75
N GLY A 353 -16.12 1.53 16.64
CA GLY A 353 -16.30 0.07 16.67
C GLY A 353 -15.05 -0.74 17.03
N ASP A 354 -13.94 -0.10 17.40
CA ASP A 354 -12.72 -0.78 17.86
C ASP A 354 -12.94 -1.51 19.19
N LEU A 355 -12.38 -2.71 19.33
CA LEU A 355 -12.38 -3.50 20.56
C LEU A 355 -11.08 -3.24 21.33
N MET A 356 -11.21 -2.63 22.50
CA MET A 356 -10.09 -2.36 23.40
C MET A 356 -10.03 -3.41 24.52
N LEU A 357 -8.91 -4.12 24.64
CA LEU A 357 -8.72 -5.18 25.62
C LEU A 357 -7.54 -4.88 26.53
N ASN A 358 -7.58 -5.45 27.73
CA ASN A 358 -6.53 -5.30 28.74
C ASN A 358 -6.16 -3.84 29.05
N GLY A 359 -7.16 -2.95 29.15
CA GLY A 359 -6.96 -1.54 29.45
C GLY A 359 -6.40 -0.70 28.31
N ALA A 360 -6.35 -1.23 27.08
CA ALA A 360 -6.07 -0.44 25.89
C ALA A 360 -7.05 0.74 25.78
N PHE A 361 -6.60 1.88 25.27
CA PHE A 361 -7.48 3.00 24.94
C PHE A 361 -6.92 3.84 23.80
N PHE A 362 -7.80 4.56 23.11
CA PHE A 362 -7.47 5.44 21.99
C PHE A 362 -7.85 6.88 22.32
N VAL A 363 -6.89 7.80 22.24
CA VAL A 363 -7.14 9.24 22.43
C VAL A 363 -7.61 9.84 21.11
N LYS A 364 -8.90 10.17 21.03
CA LYS A 364 -9.51 10.80 19.86
C LYS A 364 -9.22 12.29 19.85
N SER A 365 -9.18 12.90 18.67
CA SER A 365 -8.96 14.33 18.50
C SER A 365 -9.72 14.88 17.29
N GLY A 366 -9.79 16.21 17.21
CA GLY A 366 -10.46 16.94 16.14
C GLY A 366 -11.96 17.11 16.41
N ALA A 367 -12.61 17.91 15.56
CA ALA A 367 -14.03 18.29 15.73
C ALA A 367 -15.02 17.12 15.49
N GLY A 368 -14.53 15.90 15.30
CA GLY A 368 -15.27 14.83 14.63
C GLY A 368 -15.40 15.19 13.15
N ALA A 369 -14.83 14.38 12.27
CA ALA A 369 -14.95 14.64 10.85
C ALA A 369 -16.44 14.61 10.45
N SER A 370 -16.89 15.60 9.66
CA SER A 370 -18.26 15.61 9.13
C SER A 370 -18.59 14.27 8.47
N SER A 371 -19.87 13.91 8.42
CA SER A 371 -20.37 12.66 7.81
C SER A 371 -19.83 12.37 6.40
N ASN A 372 -19.21 13.35 5.74
CA ASN A 372 -18.50 13.24 4.47
C ASN A 372 -17.19 12.42 4.55
N TYR A 373 -16.42 12.47 5.65
CA TYR A 373 -15.21 11.65 5.81
C TYR A 373 -15.53 10.20 6.20
N ALA A 374 -16.64 9.96 6.90
CA ALA A 374 -17.18 8.62 7.10
C ALA A 374 -17.58 7.95 5.77
N LYS A 375 -18.04 8.76 4.79
CA LYS A 375 -18.35 8.34 3.41
C LYS A 375 -17.11 8.22 2.50
N ALA A 376 -16.01 8.88 2.84
CA ALA A 376 -14.70 8.72 2.19
C ALA A 376 -13.91 7.51 2.73
N SER A 377 -14.54 6.66 3.56
CA SER A 377 -13.98 5.35 3.90
C SER A 377 -13.82 4.53 2.62
N SER A 378 -12.63 3.97 2.44
CA SER A 378 -12.30 3.14 1.29
C SER A 378 -12.95 1.75 1.37
N LEU A 379 -13.52 1.41 2.54
CA LEU A 379 -14.15 0.15 2.91
C LEU A 379 -15.12 0.39 4.09
N SER A 380 -16.21 -0.35 4.20
CA SER A 380 -17.03 -0.38 5.42
C SER A 380 -16.44 -1.34 6.44
N ALA A 381 -16.26 -0.88 7.68
CA ALA A 381 -15.76 -1.71 8.77
C ALA A 381 -16.77 -2.81 9.17
N LYS A 382 -16.24 -4.01 9.43
CA LYS A 382 -16.97 -5.12 10.06
C LYS A 382 -16.86 -5.02 11.58
N SER A 383 -17.72 -5.76 12.29
CA SER A 383 -17.66 -5.83 13.76
C SER A 383 -16.29 -6.37 14.22
N SER A 384 -15.70 -5.73 15.22
CA SER A 384 -14.45 -6.15 15.85
C SER A 384 -14.54 -7.54 16.51
N SER A 385 -15.75 -8.03 16.78
CA SER A 385 -15.99 -9.42 17.24
C SER A 385 -15.59 -10.48 16.22
N LEU A 386 -15.53 -10.12 14.93
CA LEU A 386 -15.18 -11.04 13.84
C LEU A 386 -13.68 -11.08 13.55
N ILE A 387 -12.85 -10.30 14.25
CA ILE A 387 -11.45 -10.08 13.88
C ILE A 387 -10.67 -11.39 13.77
N SER A 388 -10.81 -12.30 14.73
CA SER A 388 -10.14 -13.59 14.69
C SER A 388 -10.45 -14.41 13.42
N SER A 389 -11.66 -14.29 12.88
CA SER A 389 -12.02 -14.93 11.60
C SER A 389 -11.42 -14.16 10.42
N LEU A 390 -11.56 -12.83 10.42
CA LEU A 390 -11.13 -11.96 9.33
C LEU A 390 -9.63 -12.02 9.06
N VAL A 391 -8.81 -12.15 10.12
CA VAL A 391 -7.33 -12.18 10.01
C VAL A 391 -6.75 -13.60 10.12
N SER A 392 -7.57 -14.64 10.18
CA SER A 392 -7.12 -16.03 10.37
C SER A 392 -6.13 -16.53 9.31
N GLY A 393 -6.18 -15.93 8.11
CA GLY A 393 -5.26 -16.23 7.00
C GLY A 393 -4.12 -15.23 6.84
N ALA A 394 -3.90 -14.30 7.78
CA ALA A 394 -2.88 -13.26 7.63
C ALA A 394 -1.46 -13.85 7.46
N GLY A 395 -0.67 -13.23 6.59
CA GLY A 395 0.66 -13.67 6.20
C GLY A 395 0.68 -14.45 4.88
N ALA A 396 1.88 -14.91 4.50
CA ALA A 396 2.09 -15.74 3.32
C ALA A 396 1.33 -17.06 3.42
N LEU A 397 0.58 -17.37 2.36
CA LEU A 397 -0.32 -18.51 2.31
C LEU A 397 0.37 -19.78 1.80
N SER A 398 0.04 -20.92 2.41
CA SER A 398 0.44 -22.24 1.94
C SER A 398 -0.53 -22.81 0.90
N CYS A 399 -0.65 -22.15 -0.26
CA CYS A 399 -1.50 -22.65 -1.35
C CYS A 399 -0.89 -23.89 -2.03
N ARG A 400 -1.72 -24.87 -2.38
CA ARG A 400 -1.31 -26.05 -3.18
C ARG A 400 -2.14 -26.15 -4.45
N GLU A 401 -1.50 -26.57 -5.54
CA GLU A 401 -2.19 -26.78 -6.81
C GLU A 401 -3.27 -27.87 -6.67
N GLY A 402 -4.43 -27.67 -7.30
CA GLY A 402 -5.55 -28.61 -7.24
C GLY A 402 -6.36 -28.58 -5.94
N SER A 403 -6.05 -27.66 -5.01
CA SER A 403 -6.87 -27.39 -3.83
C SER A 403 -7.14 -25.90 -3.68
N ARG A 404 -8.20 -25.55 -2.94
CA ARG A 404 -8.40 -24.17 -2.49
C ARG A 404 -7.17 -23.69 -1.74
N CYS A 405 -6.83 -22.42 -1.95
CA CYS A 405 -5.99 -21.70 -1.00
C CYS A 405 -6.90 -21.14 0.11
#